data_AF-A0A6N7Z3E4-F1
#
_entry.id   AF-A0A6N7Z3E4-F1
#
_cell.length_a   1.000
_cell.length_b   1.000
_cell.length_c   1.000
_cell.angle_alpha   90.00
_cell.angle_beta   90.00
_cell.angle_gamma   90.00
#
_symmetry.space_group_name_H-M   'P 1'
#
loop_
_entity.id
_entity.type
_entity.pdbx_description
1 polymer ?
#
loop_
_entity_poly.entity_id
_entity_poly.type
_entity_poly.pdbx_seq_one_letter_code
_entity_poly.pdbx_strand_id
1 'polypeptide(L)'
;MTRRRVDTHAHVWARREPWLDWLDERPESWHAVRQAFPWARLRAELDAAGIDDVVLVQAGTCTEETELLLRLAEEQPSVAGVVGWVG
;
A
#
# COMPACT_ATOMS: atom_id res chain seq x y z
N MET A 1 9.54 23.62 15.03
CA MET A 1 8.77 22.37 14.86
C MET A 1 8.83 22.00 13.39
N THR A 2 9.28 20.79 13.05
CA THR A 2 9.21 20.29 11.67
C THR A 2 7.75 19.99 11.33
N ARG A 3 7.32 20.35 10.11
CA ARG A 3 5.95 20.13 9.65
C ARG A 3 5.80 18.67 9.25
N ARG A 4 4.87 17.95 9.90
CA ARG A 4 4.48 16.57 9.54
C ARG A 4 4.03 16.50 8.08
N ARG A 5 4.58 15.56 7.31
CA ARG A 5 4.26 15.26 5.91
C ARG A 5 3.65 13.86 5.81
N VAL A 6 2.49 13.78 5.18
CA VAL A 6 1.74 12.54 5.04
C VAL A 6 1.52 12.26 3.56
N ASP A 7 1.89 11.06 3.11
CA ASP A 7 1.42 10.53 1.83
C ASP A 7 0.02 9.94 2.04
N THR A 8 -0.98 10.56 1.43
CA THR A 8 -2.39 10.17 1.65
C THR A 8 -2.84 9.02 0.76
N HIS A 9 -1.99 8.49 -0.12
CA HIS A 9 -2.40 7.45 -1.07
C HIS A 9 -1.22 6.55 -1.45
N ALA A 10 -1.03 5.46 -0.72
CA ALA A 10 -0.10 4.40 -1.11
C ALA A 10 -0.77 3.03 -1.09
N HIS A 11 -0.25 2.12 -1.90
CA HIS A 11 -0.65 0.73 -1.95
C HIS A 11 0.53 -0.18 -1.60
N VAL A 12 0.24 -1.32 -1.00
CA VAL A 12 1.24 -2.36 -0.73
C VAL A 12 0.67 -3.72 -1.11
N TRP A 13 1.49 -4.58 -1.71
CA TRP A 13 1.15 -5.97 -1.99
C TRP A 13 2.40 -6.83 -2.03
N ALA A 14 2.34 -8.01 -1.43
CA ALA A 14 3.50 -8.90 -1.29
C ALA A 14 3.71 -9.80 -2.51
N ARG A 15 2.64 -10.19 -3.21
CA ARG A 15 2.64 -11.06 -4.42
C ARG A 15 1.42 -10.76 -5.30
N ARG A 16 1.26 -11.52 -6.39
CA ARG A 16 -0.02 -11.65 -7.12
C ARG A 16 -1.06 -12.27 -6.19
N GLU A 17 -1.73 -11.41 -5.44
CA GLU A 17 -2.90 -11.78 -4.67
C GLU A 17 -4.11 -11.92 -5.61
N PRO A 18 -5.07 -12.82 -5.33
CA PRO A 18 -6.23 -13.01 -6.19
C PRO A 18 -7.06 -11.74 -6.41
N TRP A 19 -7.09 -10.81 -5.45
CA TRP A 19 -7.79 -9.53 -5.61
C TRP A 19 -7.07 -8.54 -6.54
N LEU A 20 -5.88 -8.88 -7.03
CA LEU A 20 -5.09 -8.08 -7.97
C LEU A 20 -5.15 -8.61 -9.41
N ASP A 21 -6.11 -9.48 -9.75
CA ASP A 21 -6.30 -10.02 -11.10
C ASP A 21 -6.40 -8.93 -12.18
N TRP A 22 -6.86 -7.72 -11.81
CA TRP A 22 -6.90 -6.56 -12.69
C TRP A 22 -5.53 -6.13 -13.24
N LEU A 23 -4.41 -6.52 -12.61
CA LEU A 23 -3.03 -6.27 -13.09
C LEU A 23 -2.67 -7.17 -14.29
N ASP A 24 -3.33 -8.32 -14.42
CA ASP A 24 -3.01 -9.32 -15.43
C ASP A 24 -3.63 -8.97 -16.78
N GLU A 25 -4.77 -8.31 -16.74
CA GLU A 25 -5.49 -7.81 -17.92
C GLU A 25 -4.83 -6.57 -18.53
N ARG A 26 -3.72 -6.06 -17.96
CA ARG A 26 -3.03 -4.85 -18.42
C ARG A 26 -1.97 -5.11 -19.49
N PRO A 27 -1.60 -4.08 -20.29
CA PRO A 27 -0.54 -4.21 -21.28
C PRO A 27 0.82 -4.56 -20.66
N GLU A 28 1.73 -5.15 -21.43
CA GLU A 28 3.08 -5.51 -20.95
C GLU A 28 3.89 -4.31 -20.46
N SER A 29 3.56 -3.08 -20.92
CA SER A 29 4.16 -1.85 -20.39
C SER A 29 3.94 -1.63 -18.89
N TRP A 30 3.03 -2.38 -18.26
CA TRP A 30 2.74 -2.33 -16.81
C TRP A 30 3.57 -3.34 -16.02
N HIS A 31 4.57 -3.99 -16.64
CA HIS A 31 5.42 -4.99 -15.98
C HIS A 31 6.00 -4.52 -14.63
N ALA A 32 6.34 -3.22 -14.51
CA ALA A 32 6.90 -2.65 -13.29
C ALA A 32 5.95 -2.74 -12.07
N VAL A 33 4.63 -2.58 -12.29
CA VAL A 33 3.62 -2.63 -11.21
C VAL A 33 3.14 -4.03 -10.90
N ARG A 34 3.52 -5.04 -11.72
CA ARG A 34 3.26 -6.46 -11.42
C ARG A 34 4.23 -7.07 -10.41
N GLN A 35 5.27 -6.33 -10.04
CA GLN A 35 6.24 -6.72 -9.02
C GLN A 35 5.63 -6.58 -7.61
N ALA A 36 6.29 -7.15 -6.61
CA ALA A 36 5.92 -6.93 -5.22
C ALA A 36 6.27 -5.51 -4.73
N PHE A 37 5.36 -4.92 -3.96
CA PHE A 37 5.54 -3.68 -3.23
C PHE A 37 5.25 -3.91 -1.74
N PRO A 38 6.14 -4.63 -1.02
CA PRO A 38 5.96 -4.88 0.40
C PRO A 38 6.17 -3.60 1.23
N TRP A 39 5.67 -3.59 2.46
CA TRP A 39 5.84 -2.48 3.41
C TRP A 39 7.28 -1.96 3.49
N ALA A 40 8.28 -2.85 3.59
CA ALA A 40 9.69 -2.46 3.70
C ALA A 40 10.18 -1.62 2.52
N ARG A 41 9.67 -1.88 1.31
CA ARG A 41 9.98 -1.09 0.12
C ARG A 41 9.33 0.29 0.20
N LEU A 42 8.05 0.35 0.54
CA LEU A 42 7.34 1.62 0.72
C LEU A 42 8.01 2.48 1.79
N ARG A 43 8.35 1.92 2.96
CA ARG A 43 9.05 2.66 4.03
C ARG A 43 10.35 3.29 3.55
N ALA A 44 11.17 2.55 2.80
CA ALA A 44 12.43 3.07 2.26
C ALA A 44 12.22 4.26 1.30
N GLU A 45 11.17 4.22 0.47
CA GLU A 45 10.83 5.34 -0.42
C GLU A 45 10.31 6.55 0.37
N LEU A 46 9.47 6.33 1.39
CA LEU A 46 8.97 7.38 2.27
C LEU A 46 10.12 8.07 3.03
N ASP A 47 11.10 7.29 3.53
CA ASP A 47 12.31 7.80 4.17
C ASP A 47 13.13 8.67 3.20
N ALA A 48 13.37 8.18 1.99
CA ALA A 48 14.11 8.91 0.97
C ALA A 48 13.41 10.22 0.55
N ALA A 49 12.07 10.24 0.55
CA ALA A 49 11.26 11.40 0.24
C ALA A 49 11.06 12.36 1.43
N GLY A 50 11.47 11.99 2.64
CA GLY A 50 11.21 12.76 3.86
C GLY A 50 9.72 12.88 4.17
N ILE A 51 8.98 11.76 4.02
CA ILE A 51 7.57 11.61 4.37
C ILE A 51 7.49 10.87 5.71
N ASP A 52 6.77 11.46 6.66
CA ASP A 52 6.71 10.96 8.03
C ASP A 52 5.73 9.78 8.13
N ASP A 53 4.55 9.93 7.53
CA ASP A 53 3.45 8.95 7.62
C ASP A 53 2.77 8.67 6.28
N VAL A 54 1.99 7.59 6.25
CA VAL A 54 1.25 7.17 5.06
C VAL A 54 -0.16 6.69 5.37
N VAL A 55 -1.09 6.91 4.44
CA VAL A 55 -2.40 6.25 4.41
C VAL A 55 -2.35 5.12 3.38
N LEU A 56 -2.60 3.89 3.83
CA LEU A 56 -2.66 2.72 2.95
C LEU A 56 -4.08 2.57 2.37
N VAL A 57 -4.16 2.39 1.06
CA VAL A 57 -5.43 2.26 0.32
C VAL A 57 -5.51 0.87 -0.30
N GLN A 58 -6.68 0.24 -0.22
CA GLN A 58 -6.96 -1.02 -0.92
C GLN A 58 -6.57 -0.93 -2.41
N ALA A 59 -5.95 -1.98 -2.93
CA ALA A 59 -5.61 -2.12 -4.35
C ALA A 59 -6.57 -3.07 -5.08
N GLY A 60 -7.41 -3.83 -4.37
CA GLY A 60 -8.47 -4.67 -4.92
C GLY A 60 -9.74 -4.70 -4.05
N THR A 61 -10.85 -5.13 -4.64
CA THR A 61 -12.15 -5.17 -3.95
C THR A 61 -12.30 -6.43 -3.11
N CYS A 62 -11.61 -6.48 -1.97
CA CYS A 62 -11.49 -7.68 -1.14
C CYS A 62 -11.35 -7.33 0.35
N THR A 63 -12.16 -7.97 1.21
CA THR A 63 -12.13 -7.72 2.67
C THR A 63 -10.84 -8.23 3.30
N GLU A 64 -10.29 -9.32 2.79
CA GLU A 64 -9.03 -9.91 3.24
C GLU A 64 -7.85 -8.94 3.05
N GLU A 65 -7.87 -8.10 2.00
CA GLU A 65 -6.91 -7.01 1.84
C GLU A 65 -7.07 -5.97 2.95
N THR A 66 -8.30 -5.56 3.25
CA THR A 66 -8.59 -4.62 4.34
C THR A 66 -8.01 -5.12 5.67
N GLU A 67 -8.19 -6.39 6.01
CA GLU A 67 -7.62 -6.98 7.22
C GLU A 67 -6.08 -6.97 7.22
N LEU A 68 -5.46 -7.21 6.06
CA LEU A 68 -4.01 -7.12 5.92
C LEU A 68 -3.51 -5.69 6.17
N LEU A 69 -4.16 -4.69 5.56
CA LEU A 69 -3.79 -3.29 5.73
C LEU A 69 -4.00 -2.82 7.18
N LEU A 70 -5.05 -3.28 7.85
CA LEU A 70 -5.29 -2.99 9.26
C LEU A 70 -4.21 -3.60 10.17
N ARG A 71 -3.80 -4.86 9.94
CA ARG A 71 -2.66 -5.47 10.67
C ARG A 71 -1.37 -4.67 10.47
N LEU A 72 -1.08 -4.22 9.25
CA LEU A 72 0.06 -3.35 8.99
C LEU A 72 -0.04 -2.03 9.77
N ALA A 73 -1.23 -1.45 9.89
CA ALA A 73 -1.43 -0.23 10.67
C ALA A 73 -1.21 -0.43 12.18
N GLU A 74 -1.57 -1.60 12.71
CA GLU A 74 -1.30 -1.98 14.11
C GLU A 74 0.20 -2.20 14.37
N GLU A 75 0.92 -2.80 13.42
CA GLU A 75 2.34 -3.12 13.54
C GLU A 75 3.27 -1.94 13.25
N GLN A 76 2.83 -0.97 12.43
CA GLN A 76 3.68 0.08 11.86
C GLN A 76 3.16 1.48 12.23
N PRO A 77 3.74 2.15 13.25
CA PRO A 77 3.26 3.45 13.73
C PRO A 77 3.22 4.58 12.69
N SER A 78 3.98 4.47 11.59
CA SER A 78 3.97 5.44 10.49
C SER A 78 2.81 5.25 9.50
N VAL A 79 1.95 4.24 9.70
CA VAL A 79 0.68 4.13 8.96
C VAL A 79 -0.36 4.96 9.72
N ALA A 80 -0.67 6.15 9.19
CA ALA A 80 -1.60 7.09 9.81
C ALA A 80 -3.08 6.71 9.60
N GLY A 81 -3.37 5.79 8.68
CA GLY A 81 -4.73 5.33 8.42
C GLY A 81 -4.81 4.31 7.28
N VAL A 82 -6.00 3.73 7.15
CA VAL A 82 -6.34 2.75 6.12
C VAL A 82 -7.64 3.15 5.43
N VAL A 83 -7.64 3.11 4.09
CA VAL A 83 -8.85 3.14 3.27
C VAL A 83 -9.11 1.72 2.77
N GLY A 84 -9.95 1.00 3.51
CA GLY A 84 -10.31 -0.39 3.21
C GLY A 84 -11.49 -0.51 2.23
N TRP A 85 -11.71 -1.73 1.77
CA TRP A 85 -12.90 -2.17 1.07
C TRP A 85 -13.73 -3.12 1.95
N VAL A 86 -15.05 -2.95 1.93
CA VAL A 86 -16.02 -3.87 2.55
C VAL A 86 -17.15 -4.09 1.55
N GLY A 87 -17.59 -5.36 1.43
CA GLY A 87 -18.64 -5.80 0.51
C GLY A 87 -20.04 -5.66 1.08
#